data_AF-A0A9W4XUG0-F1
#
_entry.id   AF-A0A9W4XUG0-F1
#
_cell.length_a   1.000
_cell.length_b   1.000
_cell.length_c   1.000
_cell.angle_alpha   90.00
_cell.angle_beta   90.00
_cell.angle_gamma   90.00
#
_symmetry.space_group_name_H-M   'P 1'
#
loop_
_entity.id
_entity.type
_entity.pdbx_description
1 polymer ?
#
loop_
_entity_poly.entity_id
_entity_poly.type
_entity_poly.pdbx_seq_one_letter_code
_entity_poly.pdbx_strand_id
1 'polypeptide(L)'
;MTTSPPSHTLTLSFLLALLSTLLTAALLRLHTLLSSQSHNPPKTRPKTNQARVLIVLGSGGHTHEMFYLLRGLDTRKYATRDYVVSSGDAFSGVRAREFEETLQAKRNGEEDGEGGGGDYTIHSLPRARRIHQPLYTTPVSALRSFVAAFPILLSRSPGSSAADALPDLVLANGPGTAVILVYAALLLRFFDIRRAESERKLRIVYVESFARVRTLSLSARLVGWCVDRFLVQWEGLEGKGGRGRGEFCGILV
;
A
#
# COMPACT_ATOMS: atom_id res chain seq x y z
N MET A 1 -13.50 48.93 40.81
CA MET A 1 -13.05 47.53 40.77
C MET A 1 -13.42 46.98 39.40
N THR A 2 -12.51 47.10 38.43
CA THR A 2 -12.74 46.70 37.04
C THR A 2 -12.47 45.21 36.90
N THR A 3 -13.53 44.40 36.93
CA THR A 3 -13.45 42.97 36.62
C THR A 3 -13.26 42.82 35.11
N SER A 4 -12.11 42.30 34.70
CA SER A 4 -11.84 41.92 33.32
C SER A 4 -12.85 40.86 32.84
N PRO A 5 -13.22 40.84 31.54
CA PRO A 5 -14.30 40.01 31.07
C PRO A 5 -13.93 38.50 31.06
N PRO A 6 -14.87 37.60 31.34
CA PRO A 6 -14.69 36.14 31.35
C PRO A 6 -14.51 35.52 29.94
N SER A 7 -14.28 36.33 28.91
CA SER A 7 -14.23 35.90 27.52
C SER A 7 -13.05 34.96 27.23
N HIS A 8 -11.89 35.16 27.86
CA HIS A 8 -10.69 34.34 27.61
C HIS A 8 -10.76 32.92 28.19
N THR A 9 -11.48 32.72 29.29
CA THR A 9 -11.63 31.39 29.89
C THR A 9 -12.67 30.55 29.12
N LEU A 10 -13.72 31.19 28.62
CA LEU A 10 -14.74 30.56 27.76
C LEU A 10 -14.18 30.18 26.38
N THR A 11 -13.29 30.99 25.80
CA THR A 11 -12.65 30.65 24.52
C THR A 11 -11.68 29.48 24.66
N LEU A 12 -10.93 29.41 25.76
CA LEU A 12 -10.01 28.30 26.05
C LEU A 12 -10.76 26.99 26.32
N SER A 13 -11.84 27.02 27.10
CA SER A 13 -12.64 25.82 27.37
C SER A 13 -13.32 25.29 26.11
N PHE A 14 -13.83 26.18 25.25
CA PHE A 14 -14.38 25.81 23.95
C PHE A 14 -13.32 25.18 23.03
N LEU A 15 -12.12 25.77 22.97
CA LEU A 15 -11.01 25.22 22.18
C LEU A 15 -10.61 23.81 22.66
N LEU A 16 -10.50 23.61 23.98
CA LEU A 16 -10.17 22.30 24.55
C LEU A 16 -11.26 21.26 24.27
N ALA A 17 -12.53 21.63 24.40
CA ALA A 17 -13.65 20.76 24.07
C ALA A 17 -13.65 20.38 22.57
N LEU A 18 -13.37 21.34 21.68
CA LEU A 18 -13.24 21.09 20.25
C LEU A 18 -12.07 20.14 19.95
N LEU A 19 -10.90 20.36 20.54
CA LEU A 19 -9.73 19.50 20.34
C LEU A 19 -9.98 18.07 20.87
N SER A 20 -10.64 17.94 22.03
CA SER A 20 -10.99 16.64 22.61
C SER A 20 -12.00 15.88 21.75
N THR A 21 -13.04 16.56 21.26
CA THR A 21 -14.03 15.95 20.36
C THR A 21 -13.42 15.52 19.02
N LEU A 22 -12.58 16.37 18.42
CA LEU A 22 -11.84 16.02 17.19
C LEU A 22 -10.88 14.85 17.42
N LEU A 23 -10.17 14.82 18.54
CA LEU A 23 -9.28 13.71 18.89
C LEU A 23 -10.07 12.40 19.05
N THR A 24 -11.19 12.45 19.76
CA THR A 24 -12.05 11.27 19.97
C THR A 24 -12.61 10.76 18.65
N ALA A 25 -13.11 11.64 17.79
CA ALA A 25 -13.58 11.29 16.46
C ALA A 25 -12.45 10.68 15.59
N ALA A 26 -11.24 11.25 15.63
CA ALA A 26 -10.08 10.72 14.92
C ALA A 26 -9.68 9.33 15.42
N LEU A 27 -9.69 9.09 16.74
CA LEU A 27 -9.38 7.78 17.32
C LEU A 27 -10.44 6.74 16.96
N LEU A 28 -11.73 7.10 16.97
CA LEU A 28 -12.81 6.22 16.53
C LEU A 28 -12.69 5.90 15.03
N ARG A 29 -12.37 6.90 14.20
CA ARG A 29 -12.11 6.70 12.77
C ARG A 29 -10.93 5.78 12.53
N LEU A 30 -9.84 5.95 13.27
CA LEU A 30 -8.68 5.07 13.17
C LEU A 30 -9.01 3.64 13.63
N HIS A 31 -9.73 3.51 14.75
CA HIS A 31 -10.13 2.21 15.27
C HIS A 31 -11.04 1.46 14.28
N THR A 32 -12.05 2.13 13.73
CA THR A 32 -12.95 1.54 12.71
C THR A 32 -12.20 1.15 11.45
N LEU A 33 -11.28 2.00 10.96
CA LEU A 33 -10.43 1.69 9.82
C LEU A 33 -9.60 0.42 10.07
N LEU A 34 -8.89 0.35 11.20
CA LEU A 34 -8.02 -0.79 11.55
C LEU A 34 -8.80 -2.06 11.94
N SER A 35 -10.05 -1.93 12.40
CA SER A 35 -10.93 -3.06 12.72
C SER A 35 -11.60 -3.63 11.47
N SER A 36 -11.94 -2.77 10.50
CA SER A 36 -12.49 -3.12 9.18
C SER A 36 -11.54 -4.02 8.37
N GLN A 37 -10.25 -4.02 8.69
CA GLN A 37 -9.23 -4.86 8.07
C GLN A 37 -9.36 -6.36 8.38
N SER A 38 -10.42 -6.80 9.06
CA SER A 38 -10.65 -8.20 9.48
C SER A 38 -10.86 -9.17 8.29
N HIS A 39 -10.45 -10.43 8.53
CA HIS A 39 -10.21 -11.57 7.61
C HIS A 39 -11.29 -11.95 6.59
N ASN A 40 -12.44 -11.29 6.55
CA ASN A 40 -13.50 -11.68 5.63
C ASN A 40 -13.34 -10.92 4.30
N PRO A 41 -12.88 -11.58 3.22
CA PRO A 41 -12.91 -10.95 1.91
C PRO A 41 -14.36 -10.54 1.62
N PRO A 42 -14.59 -9.36 1.01
CA PRO A 42 -15.94 -8.98 0.61
C PRO A 42 -16.54 -10.10 -0.22
N LYS A 43 -17.73 -10.57 0.20
CA LYS A 43 -18.50 -11.57 -0.53
C LYS A 43 -18.82 -10.99 -1.90
N THR A 44 -18.09 -11.47 -2.90
CA THR A 44 -18.26 -11.21 -4.34
C THR A 44 -18.09 -9.77 -4.81
N ARG A 45 -17.01 -9.52 -5.55
CA ARG A 45 -16.90 -8.36 -6.46
C ARG A 45 -17.70 -8.68 -7.73
N PRO A 46 -18.39 -7.70 -8.35
CA PRO A 46 -18.99 -7.90 -9.67
C PRO A 46 -17.91 -8.34 -10.66
N LYS A 47 -18.15 -9.45 -11.37
CA LYS A 47 -17.19 -10.09 -12.30
C LYS A 47 -16.74 -9.19 -13.47
N THR A 48 -17.36 -8.04 -13.65
CA THR A 48 -17.25 -7.19 -14.84
C THR A 48 -16.17 -6.10 -14.75
N ASN A 49 -15.60 -5.84 -13.58
CA ASN A 49 -14.61 -4.77 -13.44
C ASN A 49 -13.23 -5.33 -13.08
N GLN A 50 -12.33 -5.36 -14.07
CA GLN A 50 -10.93 -5.75 -13.89
C GLN A 50 -10.31 -4.90 -12.77
N ALA A 51 -9.56 -5.53 -11.88
CA ALA A 51 -8.97 -4.87 -10.72
C ALA A 51 -7.69 -4.14 -11.12
N ARG A 52 -7.53 -2.93 -10.60
CA ARG A 52 -6.28 -2.18 -10.68
C ARG A 52 -5.39 -2.51 -9.49
N VAL A 53 -4.19 -2.98 -9.73
CA VAL A 53 -3.21 -3.32 -8.70
C VAL A 53 -1.98 -2.42 -8.79
N LEU A 54 -1.58 -1.87 -7.65
CA LEU A 54 -0.35 -1.12 -7.47
C LEU A 54 0.69 -2.02 -6.79
N ILE A 55 1.81 -2.25 -7.44
CA ILE A 55 2.86 -3.18 -7.03
C ILE A 55 4.10 -2.38 -6.67
N VAL A 56 4.54 -2.48 -5.42
CA VAL A 56 5.77 -1.81 -4.96
C VAL A 56 6.96 -2.75 -5.14
N LEU A 57 7.91 -2.35 -6.00
CA LEU A 57 9.15 -3.09 -6.25
C LEU A 57 10.26 -2.60 -5.31
N GLY A 58 10.71 -3.47 -4.42
CA GLY A 58 11.83 -3.21 -3.53
C GLY A 58 13.17 -3.54 -4.19
N SER A 59 14.18 -2.68 -4.08
CA SER A 59 15.48 -2.91 -4.75
C SER A 59 16.16 -4.24 -4.41
N GLY A 60 16.73 -4.91 -5.43
CA GLY A 60 17.57 -6.11 -5.28
C GLY A 60 16.78 -7.42 -5.16
N GLY A 61 16.99 -8.15 -4.06
CA GLY A 61 16.32 -9.43 -3.81
C GLY A 61 14.79 -9.31 -3.68
N HIS A 62 14.31 -8.21 -3.09
CA HIS A 62 12.88 -7.93 -2.95
C HIS A 62 12.14 -7.85 -4.29
N THR A 63 12.75 -7.28 -5.33
CA THR A 63 12.18 -7.26 -6.69
C THR A 63 12.03 -8.67 -7.25
N HIS A 64 12.99 -9.57 -7.01
CA HIS A 64 12.86 -10.97 -7.45
C HIS A 64 11.70 -11.67 -6.74
N GLU A 65 11.62 -11.53 -5.42
CA GLU A 65 10.53 -12.10 -4.62
C GLU A 65 9.17 -11.60 -5.14
N MET A 66 9.06 -10.30 -5.46
CA MET A 66 7.84 -9.72 -5.98
C MET A 66 7.47 -10.28 -7.36
N PHE A 67 8.42 -10.40 -8.30
CA PHE A 67 8.12 -11.00 -9.60
C PHE A 67 7.76 -12.48 -9.52
N TYR A 68 8.33 -13.23 -8.56
CA TYR A 68 7.92 -14.61 -8.35
C TYR A 68 6.48 -14.70 -7.85
N LEU A 69 6.10 -13.85 -6.88
CA LEU A 69 4.72 -13.69 -6.43
C LEU A 69 3.76 -13.37 -7.59
N LEU A 70 4.15 -12.45 -8.47
CA LEU A 70 3.31 -12.04 -9.60
C LEU A 70 3.09 -13.13 -10.65
N ARG A 71 3.97 -14.14 -10.76
CA ARG A 71 3.77 -15.27 -11.69
C ARG A 71 2.55 -16.11 -11.32
N GLY A 72 2.18 -16.15 -10.05
CA GLY A 72 0.97 -16.83 -9.57
C GLY A 72 -0.29 -15.97 -9.64
N LEU A 73 -0.18 -14.69 -10.02
CA LEU A 73 -1.31 -13.77 -10.07
C LEU A 73 -2.11 -13.94 -11.37
N ASP A 74 -3.42 -14.09 -11.25
CA ASP A 74 -4.33 -14.19 -12.41
C ASP A 74 -4.46 -12.84 -13.14
N THR A 75 -3.77 -12.72 -14.28
CA THR A 75 -3.71 -11.50 -15.08
C THR A 75 -5.07 -11.07 -15.65
N ARG A 76 -6.03 -11.99 -15.77
CA ARG A 76 -7.39 -11.67 -16.25
C ARG A 76 -8.19 -10.89 -15.21
N LYS A 77 -7.94 -11.15 -13.92
CA LYS A 77 -8.56 -10.42 -12.80
C LYS A 77 -7.90 -9.09 -12.53
N TYR A 78 -6.60 -8.97 -12.78
CA TYR A 78 -5.78 -7.78 -12.48
C TYR A 78 -5.23 -7.16 -13.76
N ALA A 79 -6.11 -6.59 -14.58
CA ALA A 79 -5.73 -6.14 -15.91
C ALA A 79 -4.86 -4.88 -15.90
N THR A 80 -5.12 -3.92 -15.00
CA THR A 80 -4.30 -2.71 -14.87
C THR A 80 -3.26 -2.88 -13.78
N ARG A 81 -1.98 -2.76 -14.13
CA ARG A 81 -0.84 -2.98 -13.23
C ARG A 81 0.05 -1.75 -13.16
N ASP A 82 0.10 -1.12 -12.00
CA ASP A 82 0.99 0.01 -11.76
C ASP A 82 2.21 -0.44 -10.95
N TYR A 83 3.40 -0.26 -11.49
CA TYR A 83 4.65 -0.62 -10.83
C TYR A 83 5.29 0.60 -10.19
N VAL A 84 5.55 0.56 -8.89
CA VAL A 84 6.27 1.60 -8.16
C VAL A 84 7.71 1.16 -7.97
N VAL A 85 8.64 1.83 -8.62
CA VAL A 85 10.08 1.61 -8.49
C VAL A 85 10.73 2.69 -7.65
N SER A 86 11.80 2.35 -6.94
CA SER A 86 12.53 3.35 -6.15
C SER A 86 13.44 4.21 -7.03
N SER A 87 13.56 5.49 -6.72
CA SER A 87 14.48 6.41 -7.39
C SER A 87 15.92 5.91 -7.28
N GLY A 88 16.58 5.71 -8.42
CA GLY A 88 17.95 5.18 -8.48
C GLY A 88 18.03 3.66 -8.60
N ASP A 89 16.90 2.96 -8.73
CA ASP A 89 16.83 1.54 -9.03
C ASP A 89 16.25 1.31 -10.44
N ALA A 90 17.05 1.62 -11.46
CA ALA A 90 16.68 1.45 -12.85
C ALA A 90 16.43 -0.02 -13.21
N PHE A 91 17.12 -0.94 -12.52
CA PHE A 91 17.05 -2.37 -12.78
C PHE A 91 15.65 -2.95 -12.50
N SER A 92 15.02 -2.54 -11.40
CA SER A 92 13.64 -2.96 -11.11
C SER A 92 12.64 -2.48 -12.16
N GLY A 93 12.87 -1.31 -12.76
CA GLY A 93 12.04 -0.79 -13.86
C GLY A 93 12.21 -1.57 -15.16
N VAL A 94 13.44 -1.96 -15.51
CA VAL A 94 13.71 -2.82 -16.68
C VAL A 94 13.02 -4.16 -16.52
N ARG A 95 13.16 -4.80 -15.36
CA ARG A 95 12.50 -6.08 -15.07
C ARG A 95 10.99 -6.04 -15.10
N ALA A 96 10.39 -4.92 -14.70
CA ALA A 96 8.95 -4.74 -14.83
C ALA A 96 8.51 -4.79 -16.29
N ARG A 97 9.28 -4.18 -17.20
CA ARG A 97 9.01 -4.23 -18.65
C ARG A 97 9.19 -5.65 -19.20
N GLU A 98 10.31 -6.30 -18.89
CA GLU A 98 10.58 -7.69 -19.32
C GLU A 98 9.48 -8.67 -18.85
N PHE A 99 8.98 -8.47 -17.63
CA PHE A 99 7.89 -9.28 -17.08
C PHE A 99 6.59 -9.06 -17.88
N GLU A 100 6.22 -7.82 -18.18
CA GLU A 100 5.03 -7.51 -18.97
C GLU A 100 5.16 -8.01 -20.42
N GLU A 101 6.33 -7.89 -21.04
CA GLU A 101 6.61 -8.48 -22.37
C GLU A 101 6.42 -10.00 -22.35
N THR A 102 6.89 -10.68 -21.30
CA THR A 102 6.69 -12.12 -21.12
C THR A 102 5.21 -12.48 -20.96
N LEU A 103 4.44 -11.67 -20.24
CA LEU A 103 2.99 -11.87 -20.09
C LEU A 103 2.25 -11.67 -21.40
N GLN A 104 2.63 -10.66 -22.19
CA GLN A 104 2.07 -10.41 -23.52
C GLN A 104 2.39 -11.56 -24.48
N ALA A 105 3.63 -12.05 -24.47
CA ALA A 105 4.04 -13.17 -25.31
C ALA A 105 3.29 -14.47 -24.99
N LYS A 106 3.10 -14.79 -23.70
CA LYS A 106 2.30 -15.95 -23.27
C LYS A 106 0.84 -15.83 -23.73
N ARG A 107 0.27 -14.62 -23.65
CA ARG A 107 -1.12 -14.37 -24.07
C ARG A 107 -1.30 -14.52 -25.58
N ASN A 108 -0.34 -14.06 -26.38
CA ASN A 108 -0.42 -14.18 -27.84
C ASN A 108 -0.33 -15.64 -28.33
N GLY A 109 0.19 -16.57 -27.51
CA GLY A 109 0.22 -18.00 -27.82
C GLY A 109 -1.01 -18.79 -27.35
N GLU A 110 -1.91 -18.18 -26.55
CA GLU A 110 -3.19 -18.78 -26.17
C GLU A 110 -4.27 -18.28 -27.15
N GLU A 111 -4.63 -19.09 -28.15
CA GLU A 111 -5.54 -18.72 -29.26
C GLU A 111 -7.01 -18.44 -28.84
N ASP A 112 -7.39 -18.64 -27.58
CA ASP A 112 -8.76 -18.45 -27.10
C ASP A 112 -8.89 -17.34 -26.05
N GLY A 113 -9.32 -16.15 -26.48
CA GLY A 113 -10.07 -15.23 -25.61
C GLY A 113 -9.90 -13.73 -25.90
N GLU A 114 -10.99 -13.10 -26.33
CA GLU A 114 -11.23 -11.64 -26.45
C GLU A 114 -11.15 -10.87 -25.10
N GLY A 115 -10.04 -10.99 -24.38
CA GLY A 115 -9.79 -10.29 -23.12
C GLY A 115 -8.85 -9.11 -23.32
N GLY A 116 -9.38 -7.89 -23.24
CA GLY A 116 -8.66 -6.62 -23.43
C GLY A 116 -7.26 -6.59 -22.81
N GLY A 117 -6.30 -6.07 -23.58
CA GLY A 117 -4.90 -5.96 -23.18
C GLY A 117 -4.75 -5.21 -21.87
N GLY A 118 -4.24 -5.89 -20.85
CA GLY A 118 -3.97 -5.27 -19.56
C GLY A 118 -2.89 -4.20 -19.68
N ASP A 119 -3.21 -2.96 -19.35
CA ASP A 119 -2.29 -1.82 -19.39
C ASP A 119 -1.37 -1.81 -18.17
N TYR A 120 -0.15 -1.29 -18.34
CA TYR A 120 0.81 -1.14 -17.25
C TYR A 120 1.47 0.24 -17.25
N THR A 121 1.65 0.80 -16.06
CA THR A 121 2.37 2.07 -15.87
C THR A 121 3.47 1.90 -14.85
N ILE A 122 4.62 2.54 -15.08
CA ILE A 122 5.75 2.52 -14.15
C ILE A 122 5.92 3.90 -13.54
N HIS A 123 5.82 3.98 -12.22
CA HIS A 123 6.00 5.18 -11.42
C HIS A 123 7.31 5.13 -10.64
N SER A 124 8.03 6.25 -10.59
CA SER A 124 9.25 6.39 -9.80
C SER A 124 8.95 7.10 -8.47
N LEU A 125 9.32 6.48 -7.36
CA LEU A 125 9.14 7.01 -6.02
C LEU A 125 10.51 7.26 -5.33
N PRO A 126 10.76 8.46 -4.79
CA PRO A 126 11.98 8.75 -4.04
C PRO A 126 12.24 7.72 -2.93
N ARG A 127 13.50 7.32 -2.76
CA ARG A 127 13.86 6.37 -1.70
C ARG A 127 13.68 7.00 -0.32
N ALA A 128 12.99 6.31 0.59
CA ALA A 128 12.75 6.81 1.95
C ALA A 128 14.05 7.02 2.74
N ARG A 129 15.06 6.17 2.48
CA ARG A 129 16.42 6.29 3.02
C ARG A 129 17.44 5.82 1.99
N ARG A 130 18.48 6.61 1.74
CA ARG A 130 19.62 6.23 0.90
C ARG A 130 20.58 5.32 1.67
N ILE A 131 21.35 4.52 0.94
CA ILE A 131 22.43 3.71 1.53
C ILE A 131 23.48 4.70 2.08
N HIS A 132 24.02 4.42 3.26
CA HIS A 132 24.95 5.32 4.00
C HIS A 132 24.38 6.67 4.44
N GLN A 133 23.06 6.88 4.32
CA GLN A 133 22.44 8.08 4.86
C GLN A 133 22.37 8.01 6.39
N PRO A 134 22.80 9.07 7.11
CA PRO A 134 22.72 9.09 8.56
C PRO A 134 21.26 9.20 9.04
N LEU A 135 20.97 8.59 10.19
CA LEU A 135 19.60 8.45 10.71
C LEU A 135 18.87 9.79 10.92
N TYR A 136 19.57 10.84 11.31
CA TYR A 136 18.96 12.16 11.56
C TYR A 136 18.43 12.86 10.29
N THR A 137 19.00 12.55 9.11
CA THR A 137 18.49 13.09 7.83
C THR A 137 17.38 12.23 7.23
N THR A 138 17.16 11.03 7.76
CA THR A 138 16.19 10.06 7.25
C THR A 138 14.74 10.58 7.31
N PRO A 139 14.29 11.29 8.36
CA PRO A 139 12.93 11.84 8.39
C PRO A 139 12.63 12.76 7.21
N VAL A 140 13.60 13.56 6.76
CA VAL A 140 13.41 14.49 5.63
C VAL A 140 13.25 13.73 4.32
N SER A 141 14.08 12.71 4.07
CA SER A 141 13.94 11.88 2.87
C SER A 141 12.68 11.01 2.91
N ALA A 142 12.30 10.52 4.09
CA ALA A 142 11.06 9.79 4.29
C ALA A 142 9.83 10.67 4.03
N LEU A 143 9.82 11.92 4.51
CA LEU A 143 8.76 12.88 4.24
C LEU A 143 8.66 13.22 2.75
N ARG A 144 9.80 13.40 2.08
CA ARG A 144 9.82 13.60 0.62
C ARG A 144 9.21 12.40 -0.12
N SER A 145 9.55 11.18 0.30
CA SER A 145 8.93 9.96 -0.24
C SER A 145 7.44 9.89 0.08
N PHE A 146 7.01 10.35 1.25
CA PHE A 146 5.61 10.35 1.66
C PHE A 146 4.77 11.28 0.80
N VAL A 147 5.22 12.52 0.61
CA VAL A 147 4.54 13.50 -0.25
C VAL A 147 4.51 13.03 -1.70
N ALA A 148 5.60 12.44 -2.19
CA ALA A 148 5.67 11.90 -3.55
C ALA A 148 4.79 10.65 -3.79
N ALA A 149 4.35 9.96 -2.74
CA ALA A 149 3.46 8.80 -2.87
C ALA A 149 2.02 9.19 -3.24
N PHE A 150 1.53 10.36 -2.80
CA PHE A 150 0.17 10.80 -3.10
C PHE A 150 -0.15 10.94 -4.60
N PRO A 151 0.65 11.63 -5.44
CA PRO A 151 0.33 11.71 -6.85
C PRO A 151 0.33 10.34 -7.53
N ILE A 152 1.14 9.37 -7.06
CA ILE A 152 1.14 8.00 -7.58
C ILE A 152 -0.15 7.28 -7.19
N LEU A 153 -0.53 7.34 -5.90
CA LEU A 153 -1.77 6.71 -5.39
C LEU A 153 -3.03 7.33 -6.01
N LEU A 154 -2.98 8.62 -6.33
CA LEU A 154 -4.06 9.39 -6.97
C LEU A 154 -3.96 9.43 -8.50
N SER A 155 -2.97 8.74 -9.09
CA SER A 155 -2.80 8.68 -10.54
C SER A 155 -3.99 7.99 -11.19
N ARG A 156 -4.36 8.44 -12.39
CA ARG A 156 -5.51 7.91 -13.13
C ARG A 156 -5.14 6.62 -13.85
N SER A 157 -6.09 5.69 -13.94
CA SER A 157 -5.95 4.53 -14.81
C SER A 157 -6.18 4.97 -16.27
N PRO A 158 -5.26 4.66 -17.19
CA PRO A 158 -5.57 4.70 -18.61
C PRO A 158 -6.73 3.72 -18.89
N GLY A 159 -7.74 4.16 -19.64
CA GLY A 159 -8.86 3.32 -20.08
C GLY A 159 -10.11 3.23 -19.19
N SER A 160 -10.11 3.76 -17.95
CA SER A 160 -11.33 3.78 -17.13
C SER A 160 -12.12 5.09 -17.28
N SER A 161 -13.36 5.03 -17.77
CA SER A 161 -14.29 6.19 -17.81
C SER A 161 -14.63 6.75 -16.43
N ALA A 162 -14.40 6.00 -15.34
CA ALA A 162 -14.47 6.51 -13.99
C ALA A 162 -13.21 7.35 -13.71
N ALA A 163 -13.31 8.66 -13.90
CA ALA A 163 -12.21 9.63 -13.83
C ALA A 163 -11.42 9.67 -12.49
N ASP A 164 -11.85 8.92 -11.47
CA ASP A 164 -11.33 9.00 -10.11
C ASP A 164 -10.95 7.66 -9.44
N ALA A 165 -10.85 6.58 -10.21
CA ALA A 165 -10.62 5.26 -9.62
C ALA A 165 -9.22 5.10 -9.00
N LEU A 166 -9.17 5.11 -7.67
CA LEU A 166 -8.02 4.68 -6.87
C LEU A 166 -7.65 3.20 -7.18
N PRO A 167 -6.39 2.79 -6.98
CA PRO A 167 -6.00 1.38 -7.01
C PRO A 167 -6.88 0.56 -6.06
N ASP A 168 -7.32 -0.62 -6.48
CA ASP A 168 -8.11 -1.51 -5.61
C ASP A 168 -7.22 -2.20 -4.58
N LEU A 169 -6.01 -2.54 -5.00
CA LEU A 169 -5.06 -3.34 -4.24
C LEU A 169 -3.66 -2.73 -4.33
N VAL A 170 -2.99 -2.65 -3.20
CA VAL A 170 -1.57 -2.32 -3.05
C VAL A 170 -0.86 -3.59 -2.59
N LEU A 171 0.01 -4.11 -3.44
CA LEU A 171 0.89 -5.23 -3.12
C LEU A 171 2.28 -4.68 -2.80
N ALA A 172 2.74 -4.92 -1.59
CA ALA A 172 4.02 -4.39 -1.10
C ALA A 172 4.87 -5.49 -0.48
N ASN A 173 6.16 -5.49 -0.78
CA ASN A 173 7.17 -6.18 0.01
C ASN A 173 8.31 -5.24 0.36
N GLY A 174 9.12 -5.62 1.36
CA GLY A 174 10.48 -5.12 1.47
C GLY A 174 10.66 -3.71 2.09
N PRO A 175 11.53 -2.86 1.50
CA PRO A 175 12.29 -1.82 2.21
C PRO A 175 11.42 -0.63 2.64
N GLY A 176 12.00 0.29 3.42
CA GLY A 176 11.28 1.42 4.03
C GLY A 176 10.46 2.29 3.07
N THR A 177 10.78 2.34 1.78
CA THR A 177 9.92 3.04 0.78
C THR A 177 8.52 2.43 0.68
N ALA A 178 8.40 1.11 0.76
CA ALA A 178 7.09 0.43 0.76
C ALA A 178 6.27 0.81 2.01
N VAL A 179 6.93 0.89 3.18
CA VAL A 179 6.30 1.34 4.44
C VAL A 179 5.72 2.74 4.31
N ILE A 180 6.47 3.66 3.70
CA ILE A 180 6.02 5.04 3.48
C ILE A 180 4.80 5.09 2.55
N LEU A 181 4.79 4.31 1.46
CA LEU A 181 3.65 4.23 0.55
C LEU A 181 2.42 3.63 1.25
N VAL A 182 2.59 2.60 2.07
CA VAL A 182 1.52 2.02 2.90
C VAL A 182 0.89 3.07 3.81
N TYR A 183 1.70 3.87 4.50
CA TYR A 183 1.17 4.95 5.34
C TYR A 183 0.46 6.04 4.53
N ALA A 184 0.95 6.38 3.33
CA ALA A 184 0.27 7.34 2.47
C ALA A 184 -1.12 6.81 2.03
N ALA A 185 -1.21 5.53 1.66
CA ALA A 185 -2.48 4.88 1.32
C ALA A 185 -3.44 4.84 2.53
N LEU A 186 -2.93 4.56 3.72
CA LEU A 186 -3.72 4.62 4.96
C LEU A 186 -4.23 6.01 5.27
N LEU A 187 -3.44 7.05 5.01
CA LEU A 187 -3.89 8.43 5.20
C LEU A 187 -5.04 8.78 4.24
N LEU A 188 -4.97 8.33 2.98
CA LEU A 188 -6.06 8.50 2.02
C LEU A 188 -7.34 7.80 2.47
N ARG A 189 -7.23 6.57 3.02
CA ARG A 189 -8.37 5.84 3.59
C ARG A 189 -8.93 6.48 4.85
N PHE A 190 -8.06 7.00 5.72
CA PHE A 190 -8.45 7.67 6.96
C PHE A 190 -9.38 8.86 6.69
N PHE A 191 -9.00 9.73 5.74
CA PHE A 191 -9.79 10.89 5.32
C PHE A 191 -10.85 10.57 4.25
N ASP A 192 -10.98 9.31 3.84
CA ASP A 192 -11.88 8.87 2.76
C ASP A 192 -11.73 9.68 1.45
N ILE A 193 -10.50 10.06 1.12
CA ILE A 193 -10.19 10.84 -0.08
C ILE A 193 -10.55 10.01 -1.30
N ARG A 194 -11.33 10.56 -2.23
CA ARG A 194 -11.90 9.84 -3.40
C ARG A 194 -12.65 8.56 -3.01
N ARG A 195 -13.34 8.57 -1.86
CA ARG A 195 -14.12 7.43 -1.34
C ARG A 195 -13.27 6.18 -1.14
N ALA A 196 -11.99 6.37 -0.80
CA ALA A 196 -11.02 5.29 -0.63
C ALA A 196 -11.52 4.18 0.30
N GLU A 197 -12.09 4.55 1.45
CA GLU A 197 -12.59 3.57 2.43
C GLU A 197 -14.02 3.17 2.11
N SER A 198 -14.88 4.11 1.72
CA SER A 198 -16.28 3.83 1.35
C SER A 198 -16.42 2.83 0.20
N GLU A 199 -15.53 2.87 -0.79
CA GLU A 199 -15.49 1.92 -1.90
C GLU A 199 -14.50 0.76 -1.68
N ARG A 200 -13.89 0.66 -0.49
CA ARG A 200 -12.88 -0.35 -0.14
C ARG A 200 -11.72 -0.45 -1.15
N LYS A 201 -11.24 0.70 -1.59
CA LYS A 201 -10.05 0.86 -2.41
C LYS A 201 -8.79 0.87 -1.53
N LEU A 202 -7.62 0.85 -2.17
CA LEU A 202 -6.32 0.90 -1.51
C LEU A 202 -6.16 -0.20 -0.44
N ARG A 203 -6.72 -1.39 -0.67
CA ARG A 203 -6.47 -2.52 0.23
C ARG A 203 -5.02 -2.93 0.14
N ILE A 204 -4.40 -3.23 1.26
CA ILE A 204 -2.97 -3.44 1.36
C ILE A 204 -2.69 -4.90 1.70
N VAL A 205 -1.99 -5.58 0.80
CA VAL A 205 -1.38 -6.89 1.06
C VAL A 205 0.11 -6.65 1.19
N TYR A 206 0.62 -6.86 2.39
CA TYR A 206 2.05 -6.82 2.64
C TYR A 206 2.60 -8.24 2.75
N VAL A 207 3.64 -8.53 1.98
CA VAL A 207 4.34 -9.81 2.00
C VAL A 207 5.71 -9.61 2.63
N GLU A 208 5.98 -10.31 3.73
CA GLU A 208 7.29 -10.32 4.33
C GLU A 208 8.29 -11.08 3.45
N SER A 209 9.53 -10.58 3.40
CA SER A 209 10.60 -11.15 2.58
C SER A 209 11.12 -12.48 3.12
N PHE A 210 11.57 -13.34 2.19
CA PHE A 210 12.17 -14.65 2.50
C PHE A 210 13.49 -14.52 3.26
N ALA A 211 14.15 -13.36 3.20
CA ALA A 211 15.41 -13.10 3.89
C ALA A 211 15.31 -13.20 5.44
N ARG A 212 14.10 -13.31 5.98
CA ARG A 212 13.83 -13.36 7.41
C ARG A 212 13.01 -14.59 7.79
N VAL A 213 13.67 -15.52 8.47
CA VAL A 213 13.10 -16.82 8.87
C VAL A 213 12.66 -16.84 10.34
N ARG A 214 13.42 -16.18 11.23
CA ARG A 214 13.20 -16.24 12.69
C ARG A 214 12.46 -15.03 13.26
N THR A 215 12.71 -13.85 12.71
CA THR A 215 12.21 -12.56 13.21
C THR A 215 11.69 -11.70 12.06
N LEU A 216 10.66 -10.90 12.32
CA LEU A 216 10.13 -9.96 11.34
C LEU A 216 11.10 -8.81 11.06
N SER A 217 11.16 -8.37 9.81
CA SER A 217 11.84 -7.15 9.42
C SER A 217 11.26 -5.94 10.14
N LEU A 218 12.06 -4.87 10.24
CA LEU A 218 11.59 -3.60 10.79
C LEU A 218 10.38 -3.08 9.99
N SER A 219 10.41 -3.20 8.66
CA SER A 219 9.28 -2.83 7.79
C SER A 219 8.02 -3.60 8.16
N ALA A 220 8.10 -4.93 8.24
CA ALA A 220 6.96 -5.78 8.66
C ALA A 220 6.42 -5.39 10.03
N ARG A 221 7.30 -5.13 11.00
CA ARG A 221 6.88 -4.71 12.35
C ARG A 221 6.15 -3.36 12.31
N LEU A 222 6.59 -2.44 11.46
CA LEU A 222 5.97 -1.12 11.31
C LEU A 222 4.60 -1.17 10.63
N VAL A 223 4.40 -2.05 9.65
CA VAL A 223 3.12 -2.10 8.90
C VAL A 223 2.16 -3.19 9.37
N GLY A 224 2.64 -4.21 10.10
CA GLY A 224 1.84 -5.40 10.42
C GLY A 224 0.58 -5.15 11.25
N TRP A 225 0.44 -3.97 11.87
CA TRP A 225 -0.77 -3.58 12.60
C TRP A 225 -1.81 -2.86 11.75
N CYS A 226 -1.44 -2.35 10.56
CA CYS A 226 -2.26 -1.48 9.74
C CYS A 226 -2.51 -1.96 8.31
N VAL A 227 -2.06 -3.15 7.92
CA VAL A 227 -2.33 -3.74 6.60
C VAL A 227 -3.56 -4.64 6.64
N ASP A 228 -4.24 -4.78 5.49
CA ASP A 228 -5.43 -5.63 5.39
C ASP A 228 -5.07 -7.12 5.39
N ARG A 229 -3.98 -7.52 4.74
CA ARG A 229 -3.40 -8.86 4.89
C ARG A 229 -1.89 -8.78 5.07
N PHE A 230 -1.38 -9.59 5.98
CA PHE A 230 0.04 -9.66 6.30
C PHE A 230 0.51 -11.10 6.08
N LEU A 231 1.17 -11.33 4.94
CA LEU A 231 1.63 -12.67 4.54
C LEU A 231 3.07 -12.88 4.99
N VAL A 232 3.33 -14.04 5.57
CA VAL A 232 4.68 -14.50 5.93
C VAL A 232 5.04 -15.72 5.09
N GLN A 233 6.32 -15.84 4.74
CA GLN A 233 6.82 -16.93 3.89
C GLN A 233 7.42 -18.09 4.67
N TRP A 234 7.48 -17.98 6.01
CA TRP A 234 8.00 -19.03 6.88
C TRP A 234 6.98 -19.38 7.96
N GLU A 235 6.73 -20.67 8.15
CA GLU A 235 5.76 -21.19 9.14
C GLU A 235 6.08 -20.71 10.56
N GLY A 236 7.37 -20.65 10.93
CA GLY A 236 7.79 -20.13 12.23
C GLY A 236 7.51 -18.64 12.47
N LEU A 237 7.00 -17.91 11.47
CA LEU A 237 6.52 -16.53 11.58
C LEU A 237 4.99 -16.43 11.55
N GLU A 238 4.28 -17.53 11.39
CA GLU A 238 2.82 -17.57 11.49
C GLU A 238 2.38 -17.04 12.85
N GLY A 239 1.33 -16.24 12.86
CA GLY A 239 0.84 -15.58 14.08
C GLY A 239 1.80 -14.55 14.68
N LYS A 240 2.94 -14.22 14.03
CA LYS A 240 3.81 -13.11 14.44
C LYS A 240 3.43 -11.81 13.72
N GLY A 241 3.70 -10.69 14.39
CA GLY A 241 3.55 -9.34 13.84
C GLY A 241 2.27 -8.64 14.28
N GLY A 242 2.38 -7.34 14.59
CA GLY A 242 1.29 -6.44 14.98
C GLY A 242 0.29 -7.06 15.96
N ARG A 243 -0.81 -7.57 15.41
CA ARG A 243 -1.95 -8.18 16.14
C ARG A 243 -2.02 -9.71 16.01
N GLY A 244 -0.90 -10.38 15.77
CA GLY A 244 -0.84 -11.82 15.53
C GLY A 244 -1.40 -12.25 14.17
N ARG A 245 -1.29 -11.37 13.17
CA ARG A 245 -1.97 -11.51 11.86
C ARG A 245 -1.10 -12.08 10.74
N GLY A 246 0.06 -12.65 11.09
CA GLY A 246 0.93 -13.33 10.13
C GLY A 246 0.25 -14.57 9.57
N GLU A 247 -0.18 -14.50 8.33
CA GLU A 247 -0.76 -15.63 7.58
C GLU A 247 0.36 -16.34 6.82
N PHE A 248 0.60 -17.62 7.13
CA PHE A 248 1.47 -18.47 6.33
C PHE A 248 0.63 -19.14 5.24
N CYS A 249 0.91 -18.84 3.98
CA CYS A 249 0.21 -19.42 2.82
C CYS A 249 1.12 -20.34 2.00
N GLY A 250 2.22 -20.82 2.59
CA GLY A 250 3.27 -21.54 1.90
C GLY A 250 4.42 -20.63 1.44
N ILE A 251 5.41 -21.24 0.78
CA ILE A 251 6.55 -20.55 0.22
C ILE A 251 6.10 -19.94 -1.13
N LEU A 252 6.06 -18.61 -1.16
CA LEU A 252 5.55 -17.84 -2.29
C LEU A 252 6.67 -17.32 -3.22
N VAL A 253 7.92 -17.75 -3.01
CA VAL A 253 9.15 -17.33 -3.71
C VAL A 253 9.95 -18.56 -4.14
#